data_AF-A0AAF0VUX0-F1
#
_entry.id   AF-A0AAF0VUX0-F1
#
_cell.length_a   1.000
_cell.length_b   1.000
_cell.length_c   1.000
_cell.angle_alpha   90.00
_cell.angle_beta   90.00
_cell.angle_gamma   90.00
#
_symmetry.space_group_name_H-M   'P 1'
#
loop_
_entity.id
_entity.type
_entity.pdbx_description
1 polymer ?
#
loop_
_entity_poly.entity_id
_entity_poly.type
_entity_poly.pdbx_seq_one_letter_code
_entity_poly.pdbx_strand_id
1 'polypeptide(L)' 'MDPVEINAGSWYLRGARSDTRYRWHVCEPITGDVVAEVTLDPNTATLSSVGDNTEAIEVAERAVRGFAAQALGITVAD' A
#
# COMPACT_ATOMS: atom_id res chain seq x y z
N MET A 1 1.09 -15.26 -8.52
CA MET A 1 1.24 -13.87 -8.05
C MET A 1 1.49 -13.94 -6.57
N ASP A 2 2.69 -13.60 -6.12
CA ASP A 2 3.03 -13.73 -4.69
C ASP A 2 2.33 -12.62 -3.88
N PRO A 3 1.70 -12.96 -2.75
CA PRO A 3 1.10 -11.98 -1.86
C PRO A 3 2.19 -11.12 -1.23
N VAL A 4 1.92 -9.82 -1.11
CA VAL A 4 2.78 -8.86 -0.41
C VAL A 4 1.95 -8.23 0.69
N GLU A 5 2.29 -8.55 1.93
CA GLU A 5 1.58 -8.03 3.10
C GLU A 5 2.46 -7.09 3.92
N ILE A 6 1.87 -6.00 4.43
CA ILE A 6 2.58 -5.01 5.24
C ILE A 6 1.77 -4.74 6.51
N ASN A 7 2.39 -4.93 7.67
CA ASN A 7 1.86 -4.41 8.93
C ASN A 7 2.22 -2.92 9.03
N ALA A 8 1.19 -2.07 9.11
CA ALA A 8 1.33 -0.62 9.18
C ALA A 8 0.81 -0.08 10.52
N GLY A 9 1.15 -0.76 11.61
CA GLY A 9 0.68 -0.39 12.96
C GLY A 9 -0.80 -0.70 13.12
N SER A 10 -1.66 0.34 13.11
CA SER A 10 -3.11 0.20 13.28
C SER A 10 -3.81 -0.43 12.07
N TRP A 11 -3.13 -0.61 10.94
CA TRP A 11 -3.72 -1.10 9.70
C TRP A 11 -2.92 -2.28 9.13
N TYR A 12 -3.61 -3.15 8.40
CA TYR A 12 -2.98 -4.25 7.66
C TYR A 12 -3.18 -4.08 6.16
N LEU A 13 -2.09 -4.10 5.40
CA LEU A 13 -2.13 -4.01 3.94
C LEU A 13 -2.02 -5.41 3.35
N ARG A 14 -3.08 -5.85 2.66
CA ARG A 14 -3.13 -7.13 1.94
C ARG A 14 -3.03 -6.86 0.46
N GLY A 15 -1.91 -7.22 -0.14
CA GLY A 15 -1.64 -6.89 -1.52
C GLY A 15 -1.15 -8.03 -2.37
N ALA A 16 -1.17 -7.77 -3.66
CA ALA A 16 -0.65 -8.67 -4.67
C ALA A 16 0.11 -7.86 -5.72
N ARG A 17 1.15 -8.47 -6.26
CA ARG A 17 1.98 -7.88 -7.32
C ARG A 17 1.47 -8.28 -8.71
N SER A 18 0.80 -7.38 -9.42
CA SER A 18 0.56 -7.59 -10.85
C SER A 18 1.83 -7.45 -11.68
N ASP A 19 1.79 -7.89 -12.95
CA ASP A 19 2.91 -7.77 -13.89
C ASP A 19 3.43 -6.33 -14.01
N THR A 20 2.56 -5.34 -13.79
CA THR A 20 2.85 -3.92 -13.97
C THR A 20 2.82 -3.09 -12.70
N ARG A 21 2.11 -3.51 -11.64
CA ARG A 21 1.85 -2.67 -10.45
C ARG A 21 1.67 -3.50 -9.18
N TYR A 22 1.87 -2.86 -8.05
CA TYR A 22 1.49 -3.40 -6.75
C TYR A 22 0.21 -2.74 -6.27
N ARG A 23 -0.68 -3.51 -5.66
CA ARG A 23 -1.95 -3.03 -5.11
C ARG A 23 -2.19 -3.67 -3.75
N TRP A 24 -2.61 -2.86 -2.79
CA TRP A 24 -2.96 -3.30 -1.44
C TRP A 24 -4.35 -2.82 -1.05
N HIS A 25 -5.14 -3.71 -0.45
CA HIS A 25 -6.28 -3.33 0.37
C HIS A 25 -5.81 -2.97 1.78
N VAL A 26 -6.22 -1.81 2.26
CA VAL A 26 -5.96 -1.33 3.63
C VAL A 26 -7.11 -1.80 4.51
N CYS A 27 -6.79 -2.60 5.52
CA CYS A 27 -7.78 -3.34 6.30
C CYS A 27 -7.74 -2.95 7.78
N GLU A 28 -8.92 -2.82 8.39
CA GLU A 28 -9.04 -2.78 9.84
C GLU A 28 -8.55 -4.10 10.44
N PRO A 29 -7.69 -4.08 11.47
CA PRO A 29 -6.97 -5.27 11.94
C PRO A 29 -7.88 -6.25 12.70
N ILE A 30 -8.97 -5.76 13.29
CA ILE A 30 -9.88 -6.57 14.11
C ILE A 30 -10.99 -7.17 13.25
N THR A 31 -11.67 -6.34 12.45
CA THR A 31 -12.83 -6.78 11.64
C THR A 31 -12.41 -7.33 10.29
N GLY A 32 -11.26 -6.89 9.76
CA GLY A 32 -10.82 -7.22 8.41
C GLY A 32 -11.48 -6.39 7.33
N ASP A 33 -12.28 -5.37 7.69
CA ASP A 33 -12.97 -4.48 6.74
C ASP A 33 -11.97 -3.70 5.90
N VAL A 34 -12.25 -3.57 4.61
CA VAL A 34 -11.43 -2.79 3.68
C VAL A 34 -11.90 -1.35 3.71
N VAL A 35 -11.01 -0.43 4.10
CA VAL A 35 -11.33 1.00 4.26
C VAL A 35 -10.67 1.89 3.21
N ALA A 36 -9.64 1.38 2.54
CA ALA A 36 -8.97 2.05 1.43
C ALA A 36 -8.22 1.04 0.54
N GLU A 37 -7.73 1.52 -0.59
CA GLU A 37 -6.82 0.81 -1.49
C GLU A 37 -5.66 1.74 -1.84
N VAL A 38 -4.44 1.19 -1.87
CA VAL A 38 -3.24 1.90 -2.31
C VAL A 38 -2.59 1.15 -3.47
N THR A 39 -2.24 1.86 -4.55
CA THR A 39 -1.56 1.32 -5.73
C THR A 39 -0.22 2.00 -5.93
N LEU A 40 0.84 1.21 -6.12
CA LEU A 40 2.16 1.66 -6.52
C LEU A 40 2.43 1.22 -7.96
N ASP A 41 2.75 2.18 -8.84
CA ASP A 41 3.35 1.89 -10.13
C ASP A 41 4.88 2.05 -10.02
N PRO A 42 5.65 0.95 -10.00
CA PRO A 42 7.10 1.00 -9.85
C PRO A 42 7.80 1.53 -11.10
N ASN A 43 7.16 1.53 -12.27
CA ASN A 43 7.79 2.00 -13.51
C ASN A 43 7.83 3.52 -13.57
N THR A 44 6.81 4.18 -13.03
CA THR A 44 6.71 5.65 -12.98
C THR A 44 7.04 6.22 -11.60
N ALA A 45 7.29 5.36 -10.60
CA ALA A 45 7.49 5.74 -9.20
C ALA A 45 6.34 6.61 -8.64
N THR A 46 5.10 6.28 -9.00
CA THR A 46 3.90 7.02 -8.59
C THR A 46 3.02 6.18 -7.68
N LEU A 47 2.41 6.85 -6.69
CA LEU A 47 1.45 6.28 -5.76
C LEU A 47 0.07 6.86 -6.02
N SER A 48 -0.97 6.06 -5.83
CA SER A 48 -2.35 6.53 -5.77
C SER A 48 -3.16 5.75 -4.74
N SER A 49 -4.13 6.42 -4.15
CA SER A 49 -5.02 5.84 -3.14
C SER A 49 -6.49 6.14 -3.43
N VAL A 50 -7.37 5.22 -3.04
CA VAL A 50 -8.83 5.42 -3.07
C VAL A 50 -9.40 4.98 -1.73
N GLY A 51 -10.25 5.80 -1.12
CA GLY A 51 -10.92 5.51 0.14
C GLY A 51 -11.35 6.78 0.87
N ASP A 52 -12.18 6.62 1.89
CA ASP A 52 -12.73 7.75 2.66
C ASP A 52 -12.05 7.92 4.03
N ASN A 53 -11.24 6.95 4.46
CA ASN A 53 -10.51 7.01 5.73
C ASN A 53 -9.12 7.63 5.53
N THR A 54 -9.02 8.94 5.74
CA THR A 54 -7.77 9.72 5.53
C THR A 54 -6.61 9.20 6.38
N GLU A 55 -6.84 8.84 7.65
CA GLU A 55 -5.79 8.30 8.52
C GLU A 55 -5.23 6.97 7.97
N ALA A 56 -6.13 6.07 7.55
CA ALA A 56 -5.74 4.79 6.95
C ALA A 56 -4.94 4.99 5.67
N ILE A 57 -5.34 5.96 4.83
CA ILE A 57 -4.64 6.31 3.60
C ILE A 57 -3.22 6.82 3.91
N GLU A 58 -3.07 7.82 4.77
CA GLU A 58 -1.76 8.40 5.10
C GLU A 58 -0.78 7.36 5.65
N VAL A 59 -1.26 6.50 6.56
CA VAL A 59 -0.44 5.43 7.14
C VAL A 59 -0.08 4.38 6.08
N ALA A 60 -1.03 3.97 5.26
CA ALA A 60 -0.81 3.00 4.19
C ALA A 60 0.17 3.52 3.14
N GLU A 61 0.02 4.77 2.69
CA GLU A 61 0.93 5.38 1.73
C GLU A 61 2.35 5.45 2.27
N ARG A 62 2.53 5.88 3.53
CA ARG A 62 3.85 5.92 4.16
C ARG A 62 4.48 4.52 4.24
N ALA A 63 3.70 3.50 4.56
CA ALA A 63 4.16 2.12 4.57
C ALA A 63 4.57 1.65 3.16
N VAL A 64 3.78 1.96 2.12
CA VAL A 64 4.09 1.58 0.74
C VAL A 64 5.31 2.34 0.20
N ARG A 65 5.49 3.62 0.54
CA ARG A 65 6.72 4.36 0.22
C ARG A 65 7.94 3.70 0.87
N GLY A 66 7.83 3.25 2.12
CA GLY A 66 8.87 2.48 2.81
C GLY A 66 9.17 1.13 2.14
N PHE A 67 8.15 0.42 1.67
CA PHE A 67 8.33 -0.80 0.88
C PHE A 67 9.04 -0.52 -0.45
N ALA A 68 8.62 0.52 -1.19
CA ALA A 68 9.24 0.90 -2.45
C ALA A 68 10.73 1.18 -2.29
N ALA A 69 11.12 1.93 -1.26
CA ALA A 69 12.51 2.26 -1.00
C ALA A 69 13.35 1.04 -0.60
N GLN A 70 12.83 0.20 0.31
CA GLN A 70 13.62 -0.88 0.91
C GLN A 70 13.62 -2.17 0.09
N ALA A 71 12.48 -2.53 -0.51
CA ALA A 71 12.34 -3.78 -1.25
C ALA A 71 12.60 -3.63 -2.74
N LEU A 72 12.27 -2.46 -3.32
CA LEU A 72 12.38 -2.21 -4.76
C LEU A 72 13.51 -1.24 -5.13
N GLY A 73 14.06 -0.50 -4.15
CA GLY A 73 15.07 0.54 -4.41
C GLY A 73 14.52 1.77 -5.13
N ILE A 74 13.20 2.03 -5.03
CA ILE A 74 12.50 3.12 -5.74
C ILE A 74 12.15 4.23 -4.76
N THR A 75 12.40 5.48 -5.15
CA THR A 75 11.93 6.66 -4.40
C THR A 75 10.66 7.20 -5.03
N VAL A 76 9.57 7.16 -4.26
CA VAL A 76 8.28 7.74 -4.64
C VAL A 76 8.20 9.15 -4.04
N ALA A 77 7.83 10.14 -4.85
CA ALA A 77 7.64 11.51 -4.37
C ALA A 77 6.43 11.62 -3.42
N ASP A 78 6.37 12.70 -2.64
CA ASP A 78 5.22 13.00 -1.79
C ASP A 78 4.01 13.43 -2.63
#